data_AF-A0A2D4IF31-F1
#
_entry.id   AF-A0A2D4IF31-F1
#
_cell.length_a   1.000
_cell.length_b   1.000
_cell.length_c   1.000
_cell.angle_alpha   90.00
_cell.angle_beta   90.00
_cell.angle_gamma   90.00
#
_symmetry.space_group_name_H-M   'P 1'
#
loop_
_entity.id
_entity.type
_entity.pdbx_description
1 polymer ?
#
loop_
_entity_poly.entity_id
_entity_poly.type
_entity_poly.pdbx_seq_one_letter_code
_entity_poly.pdbx_strand_id
1 'polypeptide(L)'
;PKLILNVNGDRSKWMFFSLPPLDFTWLARVRVNHPAVLKRAVQIEMQPSMKKNWLAAWLLRAVTCIDLTTLAGDDTPCSVCRLCHKAKHPIREDLLQALKMGDKGITTAAVCVYPA
;
A
#
# COMPACT_ATOMS: atom_id res chain seq x y z
N PRO A 1 15.21 18.43 12.71
CA PRO A 1 15.23 18.05 14.15
C PRO A 1 16.62 17.55 14.58
N LYS A 2 17.12 17.97 15.75
CA LYS A 2 18.32 17.35 16.35
C LYS A 2 17.89 16.13 17.15
N LEU A 3 18.46 14.96 16.86
CA LEU A 3 18.28 13.79 17.71
C LEU A 3 19.33 13.84 18.82
N ILE A 4 18.87 13.75 20.06
CA ILE A 4 19.71 13.67 21.26
C ILE A 4 19.70 12.22 21.70
N LEU A 5 20.83 11.54 21.53
CA LEU A 5 21.02 10.16 21.97
C LEU A 5 22.15 10.13 23.00
N ASN A 6 21.91 9.45 24.13
CA ASN A 6 22.94 9.17 25.12
C ASN A 6 23.75 7.96 24.62
N VAL A 7 25.02 8.20 24.28
CA VAL A 7 25.93 7.15 23.82
C VAL A 7 26.61 6.53 25.05
N ASN A 8 26.40 5.23 25.26
CA ASN A 8 26.96 4.40 26.34
C ASN A 8 26.45 4.71 27.77
N GLY A 9 25.37 5.48 27.94
CA GLY A 9 24.74 5.72 29.25
C GLY A 9 25.39 6.81 30.10
N ASP A 10 26.51 7.39 29.65
CA ASP A 10 27.20 8.50 30.33
C ASP A 10 26.36 9.79 30.25
N ARG A 11 25.79 10.17 31.40
CA ARG A 11 24.94 11.37 31.53
C ARG A 11 25.68 12.70 31.28
N SER A 12 27.02 12.69 31.16
CA SER A 12 27.82 13.87 30.82
C SER A 12 27.97 14.11 29.31
N LYS A 13 27.74 13.09 28.46
CA LYS A 13 28.26 13.10 27.08
C LYS A 13 27.16 13.07 26.00
N TRP A 14 26.46 14.19 25.86
CA TRP A 14 25.39 14.37 24.88
C TRP A 14 25.92 14.71 23.49
N MET A 15 25.81 13.77 22.54
CA MET A 15 26.07 14.04 21.12
C MET A 15 24.81 14.59 20.43
N PHE A 16 24.92 15.78 19.85
CA PHE A 16 23.90 16.35 18.97
C PHE A 16 24.03 15.79 17.56
N PHE A 17 23.30 14.72 17.24
CA PHE A 17 23.17 14.29 15.86
C PHE A 17 22.26 15.27 15.10
N SER A 18 22.88 16.13 14.30
CA SER A 18 22.17 16.82 13.22
C SER A 18 21.94 15.79 12.12
N LEU A 19 20.68 15.46 11.86
CA LEU A 19 20.32 14.77 10.62
C LEU A 19 20.84 15.60 9.42
N PRO A 20 21.42 14.97 8.40
CA PRO A 20 21.76 15.68 7.17
C PRO A 20 20.48 16.23 6.53
N PRO A 21 20.53 17.38 5.84
CA PRO A 21 19.37 17.90 5.11
C PRO A 21 18.97 16.90 4.02
N LEU A 22 17.66 16.82 3.75
CA LEU A 22 17.12 15.91 2.73
C LEU A 22 17.60 16.36 1.34
N ASP A 23 18.50 15.57 0.75
CA ASP A 23 18.98 15.81 -0.60
C ASP A 23 17.90 15.45 -1.64
N PHE A 24 17.52 16.44 -2.45
CA PHE A 24 16.58 16.28 -3.56
C PHE A 24 17.28 16.19 -4.94
N THR A 25 18.62 16.28 -5.00
CA THR A 25 19.36 16.23 -6.27
C THR A 25 19.22 14.89 -7.00
N TRP A 26 18.88 13.80 -6.30
CA TRP A 26 18.55 12.53 -6.94
C TRP A 26 17.20 12.58 -7.67
N LEU A 27 16.16 13.22 -7.11
CA LEU A 27 14.89 13.46 -7.82
C LEU A 27 15.11 14.28 -9.09
N ALA A 28 15.91 15.34 -8.99
CA ALA A 28 16.26 16.20 -10.12
C ALA A 28 17.03 15.49 -11.25
N ARG A 29 17.59 14.29 -10.99
CA ARG A 29 18.26 13.44 -11.98
C ARG A 29 17.35 12.39 -12.63
N VAL A 30 16.14 12.17 -12.10
CA VAL A 30 15.19 11.19 -12.66
C VAL A 30 14.78 11.62 -14.07
N ARG A 31 15.10 10.81 -15.08
CA ARG A 31 14.68 11.01 -16.47
C ARG A 31 13.49 10.12 -16.79
N VAL A 32 12.41 10.73 -17.27
CA VAL A 32 11.20 10.03 -17.71
C VAL A 32 10.96 10.34 -19.19
N ASN A 33 10.57 9.33 -19.97
CA ASN A 33 10.13 9.53 -21.36
C ASN A 33 8.72 10.15 -21.38
N HIS A 34 8.67 11.47 -21.16
CA HIS A 34 7.43 12.24 -21.03
C HIS A 34 6.46 12.06 -22.22
N PRO A 35 6.89 12.08 -23.50
CA PRO A 35 6.01 11.76 -24.64
C PRO A 35 5.40 10.36 -24.57
N ALA A 36 6.16 9.34 -24.16
CA ALA A 36 5.65 7.98 -24.01
C ALA A 36 4.65 7.84 -22.85
N VAL A 37 4.89 8.53 -21.73
CA VAL A 37 3.96 8.56 -20.58
C VAL A 37 2.64 9.22 -20.97
N LEU A 38 2.67 10.39 -21.62
CA LEU A 38 1.45 11.06 -22.10
C LEU A 38 0.68 10.19 -23.11
N LYS A 39 1.38 9.62 -24.10
CA LYS A 39 0.77 8.70 -25.07
C LYS A 39 0.12 7.49 -24.38
N ARG A 40 0.76 6.96 -23.34
CA ARG A 40 0.22 5.81 -22.58
C ARG A 40 -0.98 6.19 -21.70
N ALA A 41 -0.98 7.37 -21.09
CA ALA A 41 -2.11 7.86 -20.31
C ALA A 41 -3.39 7.98 -21.17
N VAL A 42 -3.29 8.67 -22.31
CA VAL A 42 -4.40 8.80 -23.28
C VAL A 42 -4.87 7.43 -23.80
N GLN A 43 -3.94 6.50 -24.07
CA GLN A 43 -4.29 5.14 -24.46
C GLN A 43 -5.04 4.33 -23.38
N ILE A 44 -4.85 4.64 -22.10
CA ILE A 44 -5.56 3.99 -20.99
C ILE A 44 -6.96 4.60 -20.83
N GLU A 45 -7.06 5.93 -20.90
CA GLU A 45 -8.33 6.67 -20.86
C GLU A 45 -9.29 6.29 -22.00
N MET A 46 -8.75 6.03 -23.20
CA MET A 46 -9.52 5.57 -24.36
C MET A 46 -9.98 4.10 -24.30
N GLN A 47 -9.65 3.32 -23.25
CA GLN A 47 -10.07 1.91 -23.18
C GLN A 47 -11.55 1.77 -22.79
N PRO A 48 -12.37 0.99 -23.54
CA PRO A 48 -13.78 0.80 -23.21
C PRO A 48 -14.00 0.19 -21.83
N SER A 49 -14.80 0.87 -21.01
CA SER A 49 -15.26 0.36 -19.70
C SER A 49 -16.15 -0.89 -19.85
N MET A 50 -16.20 -1.71 -18.80
CA MET A 50 -16.81 -3.05 -18.87
C MET A 50 -18.33 -3.04 -18.68
N LYS A 51 -18.99 -3.89 -19.50
CA LYS A 51 -20.41 -4.20 -19.39
C LYS A 51 -20.68 -4.67 -17.95
N LYS A 52 -21.67 -4.05 -17.28
CA LYS A 52 -21.84 -4.11 -15.81
C LYS A 52 -21.74 -5.52 -15.20
N ASN A 53 -22.25 -6.54 -15.90
CA ASN A 53 -22.21 -7.93 -15.44
C ASN A 53 -20.78 -8.52 -15.40
N TRP A 54 -19.85 -8.10 -16.28
CA TRP A 54 -18.44 -8.49 -16.17
C TRP A 54 -17.71 -7.69 -15.09
N LEU A 55 -18.09 -6.43 -14.86
CA LEU A 55 -17.45 -5.57 -13.86
C LEU A 55 -17.48 -6.18 -12.45
N ALA A 56 -18.61 -6.71 -11.99
CA ALA A 56 -18.70 -7.35 -10.67
C ALA A 56 -17.77 -8.57 -10.53
N ALA A 57 -17.77 -9.47 -11.52
CA ALA A 57 -16.92 -10.67 -11.51
C ALA A 57 -15.42 -10.33 -11.55
N TRP A 58 -15.03 -9.31 -12.32
CA TRP A 58 -13.64 -8.88 -12.40
C TRP A 58 -13.17 -8.06 -11.19
N LEU A 59 -14.06 -7.32 -10.52
CA LEU A 59 -13.75 -6.71 -9.21
C LEU A 59 -13.55 -7.78 -8.12
N LEU A 60 -14.38 -8.82 -8.09
CA LEU A 60 -14.16 -9.98 -7.22
C LEU A 60 -12.82 -10.67 -7.51
N ARG A 61 -12.48 -10.86 -8.80
CA ARG A 61 -11.19 -11.43 -9.19
C ARG A 61 -10.02 -10.53 -8.79
N ALA A 62 -10.14 -9.21 -8.95
CA ALA A 62 -9.12 -8.26 -8.55
C ALA A 62 -8.83 -8.32 -7.04
N VAL A 63 -9.85 -8.46 -6.18
CA VAL A 63 -9.66 -8.64 -4.74
C VAL A 63 -8.80 -9.87 -4.42
N THR A 64 -9.03 -11.00 -5.11
CA THR A 64 -8.18 -12.21 -4.96
C THR A 64 -6.76 -12.08 -5.52
N CYS A 65 -6.38 -10.90 -6.03
CA CYS A 65 -5.06 -10.55 -6.56
C CYS A 65 -4.48 -9.27 -5.92
N ILE A 66 -5.06 -8.78 -4.82
CA ILE A 66 -4.53 -7.64 -4.05
C ILE A 66 -3.60 -8.15 -2.94
N ASP A 67 -2.41 -7.57 -2.84
CA ASP A 67 -1.54 -7.68 -1.67
C ASP A 67 -1.83 -6.52 -0.71
N LEU A 68 -2.55 -6.80 0.37
CA LEU A 68 -3.03 -5.76 1.28
C LEU A 68 -1.87 -5.28 2.15
N THR A 69 -1.32 -4.12 1.79
CA THR A 69 0.00 -3.67 2.25
C THR A 69 -0.11 -2.59 3.32
N THR A 70 0.71 -2.70 4.37
CA THR A 70 1.12 -1.57 5.22
C THR A 70 2.62 -1.60 5.42
N LEU A 71 3.29 -0.53 5.03
CA LEU A 71 4.74 -0.35 5.15
C LEU A 71 4.99 1.01 5.81
N ALA A 72 4.32 1.23 6.94
CA ALA A 72 4.41 2.47 7.70
C ALA A 72 5.48 2.34 8.81
N GLY A 73 6.18 3.43 9.11
CA GLY A 73 7.18 3.45 10.20
C GLY A 73 6.57 3.52 11.60
N ASP A 74 5.26 3.79 11.67
CA ASP A 74 4.41 3.88 12.86
C ASP A 74 3.39 2.73 12.96
N ASP A 75 3.61 1.62 12.23
CA ASP A 75 2.77 0.44 12.33
C ASP A 75 2.84 -0.22 13.73
N THR A 76 1.71 -0.80 14.13
CA THR A 76 1.50 -1.38 15.47
C THR A 76 0.84 -2.75 15.33
N PRO A 77 0.92 -3.62 16.36
CA PRO A 77 0.17 -4.88 16.37
C PRO A 77 -1.34 -4.68 16.13
N CYS A 78 -1.91 -3.55 16.55
CA CYS A 78 -3.32 -3.21 16.34
C CYS A 78 -3.65 -2.73 14.91
N SER A 79 -2.76 -2.00 14.22
CA SER A 79 -2.97 -1.66 12.80
C SER A 79 -2.83 -2.90 11.92
N VAL A 80 -1.78 -3.70 12.14
CA VAL A 80 -1.54 -4.96 11.42
C VAL A 80 -2.66 -5.97 11.65
N CYS A 81 -3.12 -6.18 12.89
CA CYS A 81 -4.24 -7.09 13.18
C CYS A 81 -5.54 -6.66 12.45
N ARG A 82 -5.85 -5.36 12.44
CA ARG A 82 -6.99 -4.79 11.71
C ARG A 82 -6.83 -4.96 10.18
N LEU A 83 -5.60 -4.87 9.67
CA LEU A 83 -5.31 -5.14 8.26
C LEU A 83 -5.53 -6.61 7.90
N CYS A 84 -5.02 -7.54 8.71
CA CYS A 84 -5.25 -8.98 8.54
C CYS A 84 -6.73 -9.36 8.63
N HIS A 85 -7.51 -8.71 9.49
CA HIS A 85 -8.96 -8.90 9.52
C HIS A 85 -9.62 -8.46 8.19
N LYS A 86 -9.22 -7.30 7.64
CA LYS A 86 -9.69 -6.83 6.32
C LYS A 86 -9.20 -7.72 5.16
N ALA A 87 -8.02 -8.32 5.25
CA ALA A 87 -7.53 -9.29 4.26
C ALA A 87 -8.38 -10.57 4.21
N LYS A 88 -8.83 -11.03 5.38
CA LYS A 88 -9.72 -12.20 5.54
C LYS A 88 -11.18 -11.90 5.17
N HIS A 89 -11.63 -10.66 5.39
CA HIS A 89 -13.00 -10.20 5.10
C HIS A 89 -12.98 -8.92 4.25
N PRO A 90 -12.51 -8.99 2.98
CA PRO A 90 -12.29 -7.81 2.13
C PRO A 90 -13.56 -7.20 1.56
N ILE A 91 -14.67 -7.94 1.57
CA ILE A 91 -15.98 -7.56 1.06
C ILE A 91 -17.02 -7.94 2.12
N ARG A 92 -18.08 -7.14 2.26
CA ARG A 92 -19.19 -7.46 3.17
C ARG A 92 -19.96 -8.70 2.69
N GLU A 93 -20.38 -9.52 3.64
CA GLU A 93 -21.10 -10.77 3.36
C GLU A 93 -22.41 -10.54 2.59
N ASP A 94 -23.17 -9.49 2.89
CA ASP A 94 -24.43 -9.17 2.20
C ASP A 94 -24.24 -8.91 0.69
N LEU A 95 -23.12 -8.29 0.32
CA LEU A 95 -22.74 -8.07 -1.09
C LEU A 95 -22.28 -9.38 -1.76
N LEU A 96 -21.57 -10.25 -1.04
CA LEU A 96 -21.17 -11.56 -1.56
C LEU A 96 -22.39 -12.46 -1.79
N GLN A 97 -23.37 -12.45 -0.88
CA GLN A 97 -24.63 -13.20 -1.03
C GLN A 97 -25.49 -12.65 -2.17
N ALA A 98 -25.61 -11.32 -2.30
CA ALA A 98 -26.30 -10.70 -3.45
C ALA A 98 -25.66 -11.05 -4.80
N LEU A 99 -24.35 -11.30 -4.83
CA LEU A 99 -23.60 -11.75 -6.01
C LEU A 99 -23.54 -13.28 -6.17
N LYS A 100 -24.14 -14.06 -5.25
CA LYS A 100 -24.11 -15.54 -5.19
C LYS A 100 -22.68 -16.12 -5.03
N MET A 101 -21.87 -15.47 -4.21
CA MET A 101 -20.43 -15.75 -4.04
C MET A 101 -19.97 -15.91 -2.57
N GLY A 102 -20.89 -15.95 -1.59
CA GLY A 102 -20.53 -16.14 -0.17
C GLY A 102 -19.70 -17.40 0.09
N ASP A 103 -20.14 -18.54 -0.47
CA ASP A 103 -19.46 -19.84 -0.33
C ASP A 103 -18.08 -19.92 -1.02
N LYS A 104 -17.60 -18.84 -1.66
CA LYS A 104 -16.31 -18.82 -2.38
C LYS A 104 -15.11 -18.46 -1.51
N GLY A 105 -15.30 -18.01 -0.27
CA GLY A 105 -14.21 -17.71 0.66
C GLY A 105 -13.25 -16.64 0.12
N ILE A 106 -13.78 -15.55 -0.43
CA ILE A 106 -12.99 -14.48 -1.09
C ILE A 106 -12.11 -13.75 -0.06
N THR A 107 -10.80 -13.96 -0.14
CA THR A 107 -9.76 -13.22 0.61
C THR A 107 -8.88 -12.40 -0.32
N THR A 108 -8.02 -11.54 0.24
CA THR A 108 -6.89 -10.96 -0.52
C THR A 108 -5.80 -12.00 -0.77
N ALA A 109 -4.85 -11.71 -1.67
CA ALA A 109 -3.76 -12.63 -2.04
C ALA A 109 -2.70 -12.74 -0.95
N ALA A 110 -2.23 -11.60 -0.43
CA ALA A 110 -1.30 -11.52 0.69
C ALA A 110 -1.63 -10.37 1.65
N VAL A 111 -0.88 -10.31 2.75
CA VAL A 111 -0.71 -9.12 3.60
C VAL A 111 0.78 -8.81 3.65
N CYS A 112 1.17 -7.59 3.27
CA CYS A 112 2.56 -7.17 3.23
C CYS A 112 2.84 -6.19 4.37
N VAL A 113 3.84 -6.52 5.21
CA VAL A 113 4.27 -5.75 6.38
C VAL A 113 5.79 -5.65 6.42
N TYR A 114 6.33 -4.67 7.16
CA TYR A 114 7.74 -4.70 7.53
C TYR A 114 8.03 -5.84 8.53
N PRO A 115 9.26 -6.38 8.56
CA PRO A 115 9.72 -7.21 9.68
C PRO A 115 9.65 -6.47 11.02
N ALA A 116 9.50 -7.23 12.10
CA ALA A 116 9.53 -6.75 13.48
C ALA A 116 10.95 -6.92 14.09
#